data_AF-A0A9P6AD19-F1
#
_entry.id   AF-A0A9P6AD19-F1
#
_cell.length_a   1.000
_cell.length_b   1.000
_cell.length_c   1.000
_cell.angle_alpha   90.00
_cell.angle_beta   90.00
_cell.angle_gamma   90.00
#
_symmetry.space_group_name_H-M   'P 1'
#
loop_
_entity.id
_entity.type
_entity.pdbx_description
1 polymer ?
#
loop_
_entity_poly.entity_id
_entity_poly.type
_entity_poly.pdbx_seq_one_letter_code
_entity_poly.pdbx_strand_id
1 'polypeptide(L)'
;MSDHGFPATHENIQEYALNLVQVCHPHVQELGGNWLDCFITCNMDHINMKWSANLESRRAAAVNPAAIEHWFKLLKAQYNKYKFPPNAIYGFDESGFLFGMGQK
;
A
#
# COMPACT_ATOMS: atom_id res chain seq x y z
N MET A 1 -1.72 13.11 -9.95
CA MET A 1 -0.51 12.69 -9.20
C MET A 1 -0.97 12.14 -7.86
N SER A 2 -1.02 10.82 -7.72
CA SER A 2 -1.32 10.15 -6.45
C SER A 2 -0.54 8.84 -6.46
N ASP A 3 0.71 8.92 -6.01
CA ASP A 3 1.73 7.86 -6.13
C ASP A 3 2.12 7.32 -4.74
N HIS A 4 1.12 7.08 -3.89
CA HIS A 4 1.32 6.47 -2.56
C HIS A 4 0.29 5.35 -2.38
N GLY A 5 0.75 4.10 -2.49
CA GLY A 5 -0.06 2.90 -2.71
C GLY A 5 -1.04 2.48 -1.60
N PHE A 6 -1.23 3.29 -0.56
CA PHE A 6 -2.16 3.01 0.53
C PHE A 6 -3.04 4.22 0.86
N PRO A 7 -4.32 4.03 1.21
CA PRO A 7 -5.17 5.11 1.71
C PRO A 7 -4.54 5.77 2.93
N ALA A 8 -4.67 7.09 3.05
CA ALA A 8 -4.27 7.81 4.26
C ALA A 8 -5.08 7.31 5.47
N THR A 9 -4.42 7.14 6.62
CA THR A 9 -5.10 6.79 7.86
C THR A 9 -5.72 8.04 8.51
N HIS A 10 -6.53 7.82 9.55
CA HIS A 10 -7.13 8.89 10.33
C HIS A 10 -6.06 9.79 10.97
N GLU A 11 -4.99 9.20 11.48
CA GLU A 11 -3.85 9.90 12.07
C GLU A 11 -3.14 10.77 11.03
N ASN A 12 -2.87 10.23 9.83
CA ASN A 12 -2.24 10.98 8.75
C ASN A 12 -3.09 12.20 8.35
N ILE A 13 -4.41 12.05 8.25
CA ILE A 13 -5.31 13.14 7.89
C ILE A 13 -5.29 14.25 8.95
N GLN A 14 -5.32 13.88 10.23
CA GLN A 14 -5.21 14.83 11.33
C GLN A 14 -3.87 15.56 11.34
N GLU A 15 -2.77 14.84 11.14
CA GLU A 15 -1.43 15.40 11.06
C GLU A 15 -1.30 16.39 9.88
N TYR A 16 -1.76 16.01 8.70
CA TYR A 16 -1.72 16.89 7.52
C TYR A 16 -2.57 18.14 7.73
N ALA A 17 -3.77 18.00 8.29
CA ALA A 17 -4.63 19.13 8.58
C ALA A 17 -4.02 20.07 9.64
N LEU A 18 -3.40 19.52 10.69
CA LEU A 18 -2.72 20.31 11.70
C LEU A 18 -1.53 21.07 11.12
N ASN A 19 -0.70 20.40 10.30
CA ASN A 19 0.43 21.02 9.60
C ASN A 19 -0.05 22.19 8.72
N LEU A 20 -1.16 22.04 8.00
CA LEU A 20 -1.72 23.11 7.17
C LEU A 20 -2.21 24.30 8.00
N VAL A 21 -2.90 24.04 9.11
CA VAL A 21 -3.39 25.10 10.01
C VAL A 21 -2.23 25.86 10.64
N GLN A 22 -1.16 25.18 11.02
CA GLN A 22 0.01 25.78 11.65
C GLN A 22 0.76 26.76 10.74
N VAL A 23 0.66 26.63 9.41
CA VAL A 23 1.20 27.62 8.47
C VAL A 23 0.58 29.00 8.69
N CYS A 24 -0.73 29.05 8.96
CA CYS A 24 -1.48 30.30 9.17
C CYS A 24 -1.62 30.66 10.66
N HIS A 25 -1.63 29.66 11.54
CA HIS A 25 -1.86 29.79 12.97
C HIS A 25 -0.88 28.92 13.77
N PRO A 26 0.37 29.37 13.97
CA PRO A 26 1.43 28.57 14.58
C PRO A 26 1.18 28.11 16.01
N HIS A 27 0.21 28.74 16.70
CA HIS A 27 -0.12 28.43 18.09
C HIS A 27 -1.12 27.28 18.24
N VAL A 28 -1.72 26.81 17.15
CA VAL A 28 -2.66 25.68 17.19
C VAL A 28 -1.86 24.39 17.33
N GLN A 29 -2.02 23.72 18.48
CA GLN A 29 -1.34 22.44 18.76
C GLN A 29 -2.19 21.23 18.40
N GLU A 30 -3.52 21.35 18.46
CA GLU A 30 -4.42 20.23 18.22
C GLU A 30 -5.68 20.71 17.49
N LEU A 31 -6.27 19.81 16.71
CA LEU A 31 -7.59 19.99 16.13
C LEU A 31 -8.65 19.53 17.14
N GLY A 32 -9.89 19.96 16.96
CA GLY A 32 -10.98 19.52 17.84
C GLY A 32 -11.15 17.99 17.81
N GLY A 33 -11.48 17.38 18.95
CA GLY A 33 -11.57 15.92 19.08
C GLY A 33 -12.50 15.24 18.07
N ASN A 34 -13.58 15.91 17.65
CA ASN A 34 -14.54 15.41 16.66
C ASN A 34 -14.29 15.96 15.25
N TRP A 35 -13.21 16.74 15.04
CA TRP A 35 -12.97 17.42 13.78
C TRP A 35 -12.84 16.43 12.62
N LEU A 36 -12.16 15.30 12.83
CA LEU A 36 -11.96 14.30 11.80
C LEU A 36 -13.29 13.64 11.39
N ASP A 37 -14.14 13.28 12.36
CA ASP A 37 -15.45 12.69 12.08
C ASP A 37 -16.36 13.67 11.33
N CYS A 38 -16.33 14.95 11.73
CA CYS A 38 -17.03 16.01 11.01
C CYS A 38 -16.48 16.17 9.59
N PHE A 39 -15.15 16.20 9.41
CA PHE A 39 -14.52 16.30 8.10
C PHE A 39 -14.92 15.15 7.19
N ILE A 40 -14.90 13.91 7.69
CA ILE A 40 -15.31 12.73 6.94
C ILE A 40 -16.78 12.85 6.55
N THR A 41 -17.64 13.14 7.52
CA THR A 41 -19.10 13.27 7.33
C THR A 41 -19.44 14.36 6.31
N CYS A 42 -18.80 15.52 6.39
CA CYS A 42 -19.03 16.64 5.48
C CYS A 42 -18.56 16.36 4.04
N ASN A 43 -17.64 15.43 3.84
CA ASN A 43 -17.03 15.16 2.54
C ASN A 43 -17.35 13.74 2.02
N MET A 44 -18.34 13.05 2.59
CA MET A 44 -18.68 11.66 2.23
C MET A 44 -18.94 11.45 0.74
N ASP A 45 -19.44 12.45 0.03
CA ASP A 45 -19.69 12.38 -1.41
C ASP A 45 -18.39 12.39 -2.25
N HIS A 46 -17.26 12.77 -1.65
CA HIS A 46 -15.97 12.94 -2.30
C HIS A 46 -14.88 11.99 -1.80
N ILE A 47 -15.06 11.39 -0.61
CA ILE A 47 -14.08 10.49 0.00
C ILE A 47 -14.63 9.07 0.09
N ASN A 48 -13.77 8.09 -0.20
CA ASN A 48 -14.10 6.68 -0.04
C ASN A 48 -13.23 6.06 1.03
N MET A 49 -13.87 5.49 2.06
CA MET A 49 -13.18 4.71 3.09
C MET A 49 -13.02 3.26 2.64
N LYS A 50 -11.83 2.70 2.84
CA LYS A 50 -11.56 1.29 2.56
C LYS A 50 -10.92 0.63 3.76
N TRP A 51 -11.51 -0.47 4.19
CA TRP A 51 -10.88 -1.35 5.15
C TRP A 51 -9.73 -2.11 4.49
N SER A 52 -8.58 -2.14 5.16
CA SER A 52 -7.49 -3.03 4.82
C SER A 52 -7.98 -4.48 4.98
N ALA A 53 -8.22 -5.17 3.86
CA ALA A 53 -8.42 -6.61 3.91
C ALA A 53 -7.07 -7.26 4.24
N ASN A 54 -7.09 -8.38 4.96
CA ASN A 54 -5.87 -9.16 5.18
C ASN A 54 -5.23 -9.46 3.81
N LEU A 55 -3.96 -9.08 3.67
CA LEU A 55 -3.18 -9.24 2.45
C LEU A 55 -3.24 -10.68 1.93
N GLU A 56 -3.25 -11.64 2.86
CA GLU A 56 -3.35 -13.07 2.57
C GLU A 56 -4.62 -13.44 1.82
N SER A 57 -5.78 -12.89 2.20
CA SER A 57 -7.06 -13.21 1.55
C SER A 57 -7.12 -12.65 0.13
N ARG A 58 -6.57 -11.45 -0.10
CA ARG A 58 -6.53 -10.85 -1.45
C ARG A 58 -5.51 -11.54 -2.33
N ARG A 59 -4.34 -11.90 -1.79
CA ARG A 59 -3.32 -12.68 -2.51
C ARG A 59 -3.89 -14.05 -2.91
N ALA A 60 -4.51 -14.77 -1.98
CA ALA A 60 -5.16 -16.05 -2.27
C ALA A 60 -6.24 -15.93 -3.36
N ALA A 61 -7.04 -14.86 -3.35
CA ALA A 61 -8.04 -14.61 -4.39
C ALA A 61 -7.44 -14.23 -5.76
N ALA A 62 -6.25 -13.63 -5.77
CA ALA A 62 -5.52 -13.25 -6.99
C ALA A 62 -4.68 -14.40 -7.58
N VAL A 63 -4.53 -15.51 -6.86
CA VAL A 63 -3.85 -16.71 -7.36
C VAL A 63 -4.64 -17.29 -8.55
N ASN A 64 -3.99 -17.35 -9.71
CA ASN A 64 -4.52 -18.06 -10.88
C ASN A 64 -3.74 -19.38 -11.05
N PRO A 65 -4.33 -20.53 -10.69
CA PRO A 65 -3.66 -21.83 -10.77
C PRO A 65 -3.13 -22.16 -12.16
N ALA A 66 -3.88 -21.78 -13.22
CA ALA A 66 -3.47 -22.05 -14.60
C ALA A 66 -2.23 -21.24 -15.00
N ALA A 67 -2.14 -19.98 -14.54
CA ALA A 67 -0.95 -19.15 -14.77
C ALA A 67 0.28 -19.71 -14.05
N ILE A 68 0.11 -20.17 -12.81
CA ILE A 68 1.18 -20.79 -12.02
C ILE A 68 1.67 -22.09 -12.68
N GLU A 69 0.75 -22.96 -13.07
CA GLU A 69 1.08 -24.21 -13.75
C GLU A 69 1.83 -23.94 -15.06
N HIS A 70 1.34 -23.00 -15.87
CA HIS A 70 1.98 -22.60 -17.12
C HIS A 70 3.40 -22.07 -16.89
N TRP A 71 3.60 -21.23 -15.88
CA TRP A 71 4.91 -20.71 -15.53
C TRP A 71 5.89 -21.83 -15.15
N PHE A 72 5.49 -22.78 -14.29
CA PHE A 72 6.34 -23.91 -13.92
C PHE A 72 6.67 -24.83 -15.11
N LYS A 73 5.74 -24.99 -16.05
CA LYS A 73 5.99 -25.73 -17.30
C LYS A 73 7.08 -25.07 -18.14
N LEU A 74 7.03 -23.75 -18.29
CA LEU A 74 8.07 -22.97 -19.00
C LEU A 74 9.41 -23.05 -18.27
N LEU A 75 9.43 -22.88 -16.95
CA LEU A 75 10.64 -22.99 -16.14
C LEU A 75 11.28 -24.39 -16.30
N LYS A 76 10.48 -25.45 -16.26
CA LYS A 76 10.97 -26.83 -16.44
C LYS A 76 11.57 -27.05 -17.83
N ALA A 77 10.96 -26.48 -18.88
CA ALA A 77 11.52 -26.55 -20.23
C ALA A 77 12.89 -25.87 -20.30
N GLN A 78 13.02 -24.69 -19.69
CA GLN A 78 14.28 -23.95 -19.62
C GLN A 78 15.34 -24.68 -18.79
N TYR A 79 14.96 -25.24 -17.63
CA TYR A 79 15.84 -26.05 -16.80
C TYR A 79 16.36 -27.28 -17.55
N ASN A 80 15.49 -27.97 -18.30
CA ASN A 80 15.90 -29.12 -19.10
C ASN A 80 16.89 -28.77 -20.20
N LYS A 81 16.77 -27.57 -20.78
CA LYS A 81 17.66 -27.09 -21.85
C LYS A 81 19.02 -26.64 -21.32
N TYR A 82 19.06 -25.90 -20.22
CA TYR A 82 20.28 -25.22 -19.76
C TYR A 82 20.91 -25.83 -18.51
N LYS A 83 20.19 -26.70 -17.78
CA LYS A 83 20.68 -27.43 -16.59
C LYS A 83 21.38 -26.52 -15.57
N PHE A 84 20.83 -25.32 -15.35
CA PHE A 84 21.39 -24.39 -14.37
C PHE A 84 21.35 -24.99 -12.96
N PRO A 85 22.38 -24.78 -12.13
CA PRO A 85 22.43 -25.33 -10.78
C PRO A 85 21.38 -24.66 -9.87
N PRO A 86 20.90 -25.33 -8.81
CA PRO A 86 19.88 -24.78 -7.92
C PRO A 86 20.23 -23.43 -7.29
N ASN A 87 21.52 -23.16 -7.08
CA ASN A 87 22.01 -21.89 -6.52
C ASN A 87 21.99 -20.71 -7.51
N ALA A 88 21.67 -20.95 -8.78
CA ALA A 88 21.50 -19.91 -9.80
C ALA A 88 20.03 -19.54 -10.06
N ILE A 89 19.12 -20.05 -9.22
CA ILE A 89 17.68 -19.74 -9.30
C ILE A 89 17.37 -18.64 -8.29
N TYR A 90 17.11 -17.44 -8.79
CA TYR A 90 16.76 -16.28 -7.96
C TYR A 90 15.28 -15.98 -8.13
N GLY A 91 14.56 -15.89 -7.00
CA GLY A 91 13.21 -15.33 -6.99
C GLY A 91 13.32 -13.81 -7.16
N PHE A 92 12.58 -13.26 -8.13
CA PHE A 92 12.43 -11.81 -8.26
C PHE A 92 11.02 -11.47 -7.79
N ASP A 93 10.93 -10.70 -6.70
CA ASP A 93 9.69 -10.12 -6.19
C ASP A 93 9.83 -8.60 -6.15
N GLU A 94 8.72 -7.89 -6.25
CA GLU A 94 8.71 -6.43 -6.23
C GLU A 94 8.73 -5.93 -4.79
N SER A 95 9.80 -5.21 -4.43
CA SER A 95 9.87 -4.48 -3.17
C SER A 95 9.36 -3.05 -3.37
N GLY A 96 8.16 -2.77 -2.87
CA GLY A 96 7.63 -1.40 -2.78
C GLY A 96 8.27 -0.65 -1.61
N PHE A 97 9.04 0.40 -1.88
CA PHE A 97 9.58 1.28 -0.85
C PHE A 97 8.68 2.51 -0.70
N LEU A 98 8.19 2.76 0.51
CA LEU A 98 7.47 4.00 0.81
C LEU A 98 8.49 5.13 1.00
N PHE A 99 8.59 6.02 0.01
CA PHE A 99 9.32 7.26 0.18
C PHE A 99 8.52 8.20 1.10
N GLY A 100 9.13 8.65 2.21
CA GLY A 100 8.57 9.70 3.08
C GLY A 100 8.06 9.28 4.46
N MET A 101 7.99 7.98 4.79
CA MET A 101 7.66 7.49 6.16
C MET A 101 8.86 6.92 6.90
N GLY A 102 10.06 7.38 6.55
CA GLY A 102 11.30 7.01 7.21
C GLY A 102 11.81 8.13 8.11
N GLN A 103 11.15 8.39 9.24
CA GLN A 103 11.80 9.05 10.37
C GLN A 103 11.62 8.21 11.63
N LYS A 104 12.71 8.21 12.41
CA LYS A 104 13.09 7.29 13.50
C LYS A 104 12.01 6.94 14.51
#